data_AF-A0AAV2IC75-F1
#
_entry.id   AF-A0AAV2IC75-F1
#
_cell.length_a   1.000
_cell.length_b   1.000
_cell.length_c   1.000
_cell.angle_alpha   90.00
_cell.angle_beta   90.00
_cell.angle_gamma   90.00
#
_symmetry.space_group_name_H-M   'P 1'
#
loop_
_entity.id
_entity.type
_entity.pdbx_description
1 polymer ?
#
loop_
_entity_poly.entity_id
_entity_poly.type
_entity_poly.pdbx_seq_one_letter_code
_entity_poly.pdbx_strand_id
1 'polypeptide(L)'
;ANSKLLTFRLADHQKNLLLQILNKEAEQAADNEKFYYKQHKDDPKPIEPEMPQEMMSKDRRIQLNYKFLKGCVETGPVEPMQQAWADRILKMIPDNLKHGRHLGELMQELLAEVKILFESSMRKSMVQHVLIKPEVKGLENEEGGPPPEEPVGLDYSKPWHETFQENQ
;
A
#
# COMPACT_ATOMS: atom_id res chain seq x y z
N ALA A 1 11.94 -36.95 -65.75
CA ALA A 1 12.94 -36.69 -64.69
C ALA A 1 13.78 -35.49 -65.13
N ASN A 2 13.47 -34.28 -64.65
CA ASN A 2 14.27 -33.10 -64.97
C ASN A 2 15.53 -33.12 -64.09
N SER A 3 16.69 -33.28 -64.72
CA SER A 3 17.97 -33.42 -64.04
C SER A 3 18.34 -32.10 -63.37
N LYS A 4 18.74 -32.17 -62.09
CA LYS A 4 19.22 -31.01 -61.30
C LYS A 4 20.35 -30.24 -62.00
N LEU A 5 21.04 -30.87 -62.95
CA LEU A 5 22.09 -30.28 -63.78
C LEU A 5 21.60 -29.17 -64.72
N LEU A 6 20.38 -29.25 -65.26
CA LEU A 6 19.87 -28.28 -66.25
C LEU A 6 19.27 -27.02 -65.62
N THR A 7 18.94 -27.06 -64.33
CA THR A 7 18.30 -25.96 -63.60
C THR A 7 19.19 -25.36 -62.51
N PHE A 8 20.36 -25.95 -62.25
CA PHE A 8 21.29 -25.44 -61.24
C PHE A 8 21.97 -24.17 -61.73
N ARG A 9 21.88 -23.11 -60.93
CA ARG A 9 22.60 -21.86 -61.12
C ARG A 9 23.47 -21.61 -59.91
N LEU A 10 24.79 -21.50 -60.13
CA LEU A 10 25.76 -21.30 -59.07
C LEU A 10 25.47 -20.02 -58.27
N ALA A 11 25.05 -18.95 -58.94
CA ALA A 11 24.69 -17.68 -58.30
C ALA A 11 23.53 -17.83 -57.30
N ASP A 12 22.49 -18.57 -57.66
CA ASP A 12 21.35 -18.82 -56.77
C ASP A 12 21.77 -19.69 -55.57
N HIS A 13 22.61 -20.69 -55.81
CA HIS A 13 23.16 -21.52 -54.74
C HIS A 13 24.03 -20.72 -53.76
N GLN A 14 24.92 -19.86 -54.27
CA GLN A 14 25.76 -18.98 -53.45
C GLN A 14 24.93 -17.96 -52.66
N LYS A 15 23.92 -17.37 -53.30
CA LYS A 15 22.97 -16.47 -52.62
C LYS A 15 22.24 -17.18 -51.47
N ASN A 16 21.74 -18.40 -51.71
CA ASN A 16 21.07 -19.19 -50.68
C ASN A 16 22.01 -19.57 -49.54
N LEU A 17 23.26 -19.92 -49.85
CA LEU A 17 24.28 -20.20 -48.84
C LEU A 17 24.57 -18.97 -47.97
N LEU A 18 24.72 -17.79 -48.58
CA LEU A 18 24.91 -16.54 -47.85
C LEU A 18 23.72 -16.20 -46.96
N LEU A 19 22.50 -16.39 -47.47
CA LEU A 19 21.29 -16.16 -46.69
C LEU A 19 21.20 -17.09 -45.47
N GLN A 20 21.61 -18.36 -45.62
CA GLN A 20 21.67 -19.30 -44.50
C GLN A 20 22.69 -18.88 -43.45
N ILE A 21 23.86 -18.40 -43.86
CA ILE A 21 24.90 -17.91 -42.94
C ILE A 21 24.38 -16.70 -42.16
N LEU A 22 23.82 -15.72 -42.87
CA LEU A 22 23.31 -14.49 -42.27
C LEU A 22 22.19 -14.77 -41.26
N ASN A 23 21.25 -15.66 -41.61
CA ASN A 23 20.17 -16.03 -40.70
C ASN A 23 20.70 -16.75 -39.46
N LYS A 24 21.69 -17.64 -39.61
CA LYS A 24 22.29 -18.35 -38.49
C LYS A 24 23.02 -17.39 -37.54
N GLU A 25 23.74 -16.41 -38.06
CA GLU A 25 24.39 -15.38 -37.25
C GLU A 25 23.36 -14.49 -36.53
N ALA A 26 22.26 -14.14 -37.21
CA ALA A 26 21.17 -13.39 -36.60
C ALA A 26 20.48 -14.17 -35.46
N GLU A 27 20.24 -15.47 -35.64
CA GLU A 27 19.71 -16.36 -34.59
C GLU A 27 20.65 -16.42 -33.38
N GLN A 28 21.95 -16.59 -33.61
CA GLN A 28 22.95 -16.61 -32.53
C GLN A 28 23.04 -15.27 -31.78
N ALA A 29 22.98 -14.14 -32.48
CA ALA A 29 22.98 -12.83 -31.86
C ALA A 29 21.73 -12.63 -30.99
N ALA A 30 20.55 -13.01 -31.49
CA ALA A 30 19.30 -12.92 -30.74
C ALA A 30 19.29 -13.82 -29.49
N ASP A 31 19.81 -15.04 -29.59
CA ASP A 31 19.92 -15.95 -28.44
C ASP A 31 20.92 -15.43 -27.40
N ASN A 32 22.06 -14.87 -27.83
CA ASN A 32 23.03 -14.26 -26.94
C ASN A 32 22.46 -13.05 -26.19
N GLU A 33 21.74 -12.15 -26.89
CA GLU A 33 21.05 -11.03 -26.24
C GLU A 33 20.01 -11.54 -25.24
N LYS A 34 19.18 -12.50 -25.64
CA LYS A 34 18.15 -13.09 -24.77
C LYS A 34 18.75 -13.75 -23.53
N PHE A 35 19.91 -14.38 -23.67
CA PHE A 35 20.67 -14.97 -22.57
C PHE A 35 21.22 -13.88 -21.64
N TYR A 36 21.84 -12.84 -22.20
CA TYR A 36 22.33 -11.67 -21.45
C TYR A 36 21.20 -10.99 -20.66
N TYR A 37 20.08 -10.69 -21.31
CA TYR A 37 18.90 -10.12 -20.64
C TYR A 37 18.37 -11.02 -19.52
N LYS A 38 18.33 -12.35 -19.70
CA LYS A 38 17.89 -13.27 -18.64
C LYS A 38 18.85 -13.29 -17.45
N GLN A 39 20.16 -13.22 -17.68
CA GLN A 39 21.15 -13.19 -16.60
C GLN A 39 21.07 -11.90 -15.78
N HIS A 40 20.88 -10.77 -16.45
CA HIS A 40 20.91 -9.44 -15.82
C HIS A 40 19.51 -8.88 -15.50
N LYS A 41 18.43 -9.63 -15.70
CA LYS A 41 17.06 -9.19 -15.39
C LYS A 41 16.86 -9.00 -13.88
N ASP A 42 17.47 -9.87 -13.10
CA ASP A 42 17.37 -9.91 -11.64
C ASP A 42 18.55 -9.20 -10.96
N ASP A 43 19.48 -8.63 -11.74
CA ASP A 43 20.54 -7.81 -11.18
C ASP A 43 19.92 -6.61 -10.45
N PRO A 44 20.46 -6.22 -9.28
CA PRO A 44 20.06 -5.01 -8.62
C PRO A 44 20.26 -3.86 -9.60
N LYS A 45 19.16 -3.21 -10.00
CA LYS A 45 19.25 -2.00 -10.82
C LYS A 45 20.20 -1.03 -10.11
N PRO A 46 21.13 -0.39 -10.85
CA PRO A 46 21.94 0.68 -10.27
C PRO A 46 21.01 1.65 -9.55
N ILE A 47 21.26 1.86 -8.26
CA ILE A 47 20.50 2.82 -7.46
C ILE A 47 20.61 4.15 -8.20
N GLU A 48 19.48 4.65 -8.71
CA GLU A 48 19.46 5.96 -9.35
C GLU A 48 20.07 6.96 -8.37
N PRO A 49 21.06 7.78 -8.80
CA PRO A 49 21.74 8.68 -7.89
C PRO A 49 20.70 9.63 -7.28
N GLU A 50 20.44 9.45 -5.98
CA GLU A 50 19.56 10.34 -5.24
C GLU A 50 20.20 11.73 -5.21
N MET A 51 19.36 12.76 -5.39
CA MET A 51 19.82 14.14 -5.26
C MET A 51 20.50 14.34 -3.90
N PRO A 52 21.70 14.93 -3.85
CA PRO A 52 22.46 15.06 -2.61
C PRO A 52 21.66 15.84 -1.56
N GLN A 53 21.74 15.39 -0.31
CA GLN A 53 21.01 15.99 0.83
C GLN A 53 21.28 17.50 0.98
N GLU A 54 22.43 17.97 0.51
CA GLU A 54 22.86 19.38 0.53
C GLU A 54 22.04 20.29 -0.40
N MET A 55 21.42 19.74 -1.45
CA MET A 55 20.62 20.50 -2.43
C MET A 55 19.12 20.47 -2.14
N MET A 56 18.69 19.95 -0.98
CA MET A 56 17.28 19.81 -0.66
C MET A 56 16.74 21.03 0.08
N SER A 57 15.62 21.57 -0.40
CA SER A 57 14.95 22.69 0.26
C SER A 57 14.54 22.31 1.68
N LYS A 58 14.52 23.31 2.57
CA LYS A 58 14.11 23.11 3.98
C LYS A 58 12.73 22.44 4.05
N ASP A 59 11.78 22.89 3.23
CA ASP A 59 10.42 22.36 3.17
C ASP A 59 10.39 20.88 2.76
N ARG A 60 11.17 20.48 1.74
CA ARG A 60 11.26 19.08 1.31
C ARG A 60 11.82 18.19 2.42
N ARG A 61 12.79 18.68 3.18
CA ARG A 61 13.35 17.95 4.32
C ARG A 61 12.32 17.78 5.45
N ILE A 62 11.57 18.84 5.78
CA ILE A 62 10.49 18.77 6.78
C ILE A 62 9.41 17.78 6.34
N GLN A 63 9.02 17.81 5.06
CA GLN A 63 8.04 16.88 4.50
C GLN A 63 8.46 15.41 4.64
N LEU A 64 9.71 15.10 4.27
CA LEU A 64 10.22 13.73 4.36
C LEU A 64 10.32 13.25 5.82
N ASN A 65 10.82 14.11 6.70
CA ASN A 65 10.92 13.80 8.13
C ASN A 65 9.55 13.56 8.76
N TYR A 66 8.57 14.42 8.46
CA TYR A 66 7.21 14.25 8.97
C TYR A 66 6.58 12.94 8.48
N LYS A 67 6.70 12.61 7.18
CA LYS A 67 6.19 11.34 6.63
C LYS A 67 6.83 10.13 7.28
N PHE A 68 8.15 10.18 7.49
CA PHE A 68 8.87 9.12 8.18
C PHE A 68 8.36 8.94 9.62
N LEU A 69 8.30 10.03 10.40
CA LEU A 69 7.83 10.00 11.78
C LEU A 69 6.37 9.54 11.89
N LYS A 70 5.51 10.01 10.98
CA LYS A 70 4.11 9.57 10.88
C LYS A 70 4.02 8.07 10.68
N GLY A 71 4.80 7.50 9.74
CA GLY A 71 4.87 6.06 9.54
C GLY A 71 5.30 5.31 10.80
N CYS A 72 6.30 5.80 11.53
CA CYS A 72 6.71 5.20 12.80
C CYS A 72 5.57 5.21 13.84
N VAL A 73 4.85 6.32 13.97
CA VAL A 73 3.72 6.40 14.90
C VAL A 73 2.59 5.47 14.45
N GLU A 74 2.21 5.45 13.18
CA GLU A 74 1.14 4.59 12.65
C GLU A 74 1.43 3.08 12.84
N THR A 75 2.70 2.68 12.82
CA THR A 75 3.13 1.29 13.12
C THR A 75 3.12 0.93 14.60
N GLY A 76 2.90 1.90 15.49
CA GLY A 76 2.82 1.68 16.92
C GLY A 76 1.68 0.71 17.29
N PRO A 77 1.80 0.02 18.45
CA PRO A 77 0.76 -0.87 18.93
C PRO A 77 -0.51 -0.06 19.22
N VAL A 78 -1.62 -0.50 18.65
CA VAL A 78 -2.96 0.05 18.92
C VAL A 78 -3.80 -1.02 19.58
N GLU A 79 -4.46 -0.65 20.67
CA GLU A 79 -5.36 -1.56 21.38
C GLU A 79 -6.53 -1.96 20.46
N PRO A 80 -6.80 -3.27 20.30
CA PRO A 80 -7.91 -3.73 19.48
C PRO A 80 -9.25 -3.40 20.13
N MET A 81 -10.28 -3.25 19.31
CA MET A 81 -11.65 -3.06 19.79
C MET A 81 -12.06 -4.23 20.69
N GLN A 82 -12.54 -3.93 21.91
CA GLN A 82 -12.96 -4.95 22.87
C GLN A 82 -14.26 -5.63 22.40
N GLN A 83 -14.29 -6.96 22.40
CA GLN A 83 -15.47 -7.74 21.99
C GLN A 83 -16.71 -7.44 22.85
N ALA A 84 -16.50 -7.15 24.13
CA ALA A 84 -17.58 -6.76 25.05
C ALA A 84 -18.37 -5.53 24.57
N TRP A 85 -17.75 -4.62 23.80
CA TRP A 85 -18.46 -3.47 23.23
C TRP A 85 -19.40 -3.90 22.11
N ALA A 86 -18.96 -4.79 21.22
CA ALA A 86 -19.81 -5.37 20.19
C ALA A 86 -20.99 -6.12 20.82
N ASP A 87 -20.75 -6.93 21.86
CA ASP A 87 -21.80 -7.65 22.57
C ASP A 87 -22.83 -6.71 23.23
N ARG A 88 -22.38 -5.60 23.81
CA ARG A 88 -23.25 -4.57 24.37
C ARG A 88 -24.11 -3.90 23.30
N ILE A 89 -23.53 -3.56 22.15
CA ILE A 89 -24.26 -2.99 21.01
C ILE A 89 -25.31 -4.00 20.53
N LEU A 90 -24.93 -5.26 20.37
CA LEU A 90 -25.84 -6.34 19.98
C LEU A 90 -26.97 -6.51 20.99
N LYS A 91 -26.71 -6.40 22.29
CA LYS A 91 -27.74 -6.49 23.33
C LYS A 91 -28.79 -5.37 23.24
N MET A 92 -28.39 -4.18 22.78
CA MET A 92 -29.32 -3.05 22.57
C MET A 92 -30.23 -3.23 21.36
N ILE A 93 -29.86 -4.10 20.41
CA ILE A 93 -30.65 -4.36 19.22
C ILE A 93 -31.82 -5.31 19.58
N PRO A 94 -33.07 -5.00 19.20
CA PRO A 94 -34.21 -5.89 19.36
C PRO A 94 -34.06 -7.24 18.62
N ASP A 95 -34.59 -8.34 19.19
CA ASP A 95 -34.38 -9.69 18.65
C ASP A 95 -35.02 -9.93 17.28
N ASN A 96 -36.08 -9.21 16.94
CA ASN A 96 -36.69 -9.22 15.60
C ASN A 96 -35.74 -8.68 14.51
N LEU A 97 -34.75 -7.85 14.90
CA LEU A 97 -33.68 -7.36 14.02
C LEU A 97 -32.40 -8.19 14.11
N LYS A 98 -32.35 -9.25 14.92
CA LYS A 98 -31.19 -10.16 14.98
C LYS A 98 -31.39 -11.42 14.13
N HIS A 99 -32.60 -11.96 14.13
CA HIS A 99 -32.88 -13.30 13.61
C HIS A 99 -33.42 -13.31 12.16
N GLY A 100 -33.20 -12.23 11.41
CA GLY A 100 -33.58 -12.15 9.98
C GLY A 100 -32.66 -13.00 9.09
N ARG A 101 -33.23 -13.62 8.05
CA ARG A 101 -32.54 -14.58 7.15
C ARG A 101 -31.24 -14.05 6.51
N HIS A 102 -31.14 -12.74 6.26
CA HIS A 102 -29.96 -12.07 5.69
C HIS A 102 -29.30 -11.08 6.65
N LEU A 103 -29.86 -10.92 7.86
CA LEU A 103 -29.50 -9.84 8.77
C LEU A 103 -28.29 -10.20 9.64
N GLY A 104 -28.09 -11.50 9.90
CA GLY A 104 -26.89 -11.99 10.57
C GLY A 104 -25.61 -11.72 9.77
N GLU A 105 -25.62 -11.98 8.46
CA GLU A 105 -24.47 -11.71 7.58
C GLU A 105 -24.17 -10.21 7.50
N LEU A 106 -25.20 -9.39 7.26
CA LEU A 106 -25.07 -7.93 7.22
C LEU A 106 -24.52 -7.37 8.54
N MET A 107 -24.94 -7.93 9.67
CA MET A 107 -24.47 -7.47 10.98
C MET A 107 -23.01 -7.83 11.24
N GLN A 108 -22.55 -9.00 10.77
CA GLN A 108 -21.13 -9.34 10.83
C GLN A 108 -20.28 -8.42 9.94
N GLU A 109 -20.76 -8.11 8.73
CA GLU A 109 -20.09 -7.16 7.83
C GLU A 109 -19.99 -5.77 8.47
N LEU A 110 -21.09 -5.27 9.04
CA LEU A 110 -21.12 -3.98 9.73
C LEU A 110 -20.18 -3.95 10.93
N LEU A 111 -20.15 -4.99 11.76
CA LEU A 111 -19.22 -5.06 12.90
C LEU A 111 -17.76 -5.13 12.44
N ALA A 112 -17.47 -5.80 11.33
CA ALA A 112 -16.13 -5.81 10.75
C ALA A 112 -15.72 -4.43 10.24
N GLU A 113 -16.64 -3.71 9.58
CA GLU A 113 -16.41 -2.34 9.12
C GLU A 113 -16.16 -1.38 10.29
N VAL A 114 -16.98 -1.46 11.34
CA VAL A 114 -16.78 -0.68 12.58
C VAL A 114 -15.42 -0.97 13.21
N LYS A 115 -14.98 -2.23 13.23
CA LYS A 115 -13.66 -2.59 13.75
C LYS A 115 -12.53 -1.92 12.94
N ILE A 116 -12.63 -1.95 11.61
CA ILE A 116 -11.64 -1.31 10.71
C ILE A 116 -11.64 0.20 10.92
N LEU A 117 -12.81 0.82 11.06
CA LEU A 117 -12.96 2.24 11.33
C LEU A 117 -12.41 2.62 12.71
N PHE A 118 -12.62 1.78 13.72
CA PHE A 118 -12.05 2.00 15.05
C PHE A 118 -10.52 1.99 15.01
N GLU A 119 -9.92 0.96 14.38
CA GLU A 119 -8.46 0.86 14.27
C GLU A 119 -7.86 2.04 13.49
N SER A 120 -8.48 2.43 12.37
CA SER A 120 -8.01 3.57 11.57
C SER A 120 -8.13 4.89 12.32
N SER A 121 -9.25 5.10 13.02
CA SER A 121 -9.47 6.28 13.85
C SER A 121 -8.49 6.34 15.02
N MET A 122 -8.18 5.20 15.64
CA MET A 122 -7.24 5.16 16.76
C MET A 122 -5.80 5.44 16.31
N ARG A 123 -5.37 4.88 15.17
CA ARG A 123 -4.06 5.21 14.56
C ARG A 123 -3.97 6.70 14.22
N LYS A 124 -5.02 7.26 13.61
CA LYS A 124 -5.10 8.68 13.29
C LYS A 124 -5.01 9.55 14.53
N SER A 125 -5.78 9.23 15.57
CA SER A 125 -5.74 9.91 16.86
C SER A 125 -4.34 9.88 17.46
N MET A 126 -3.67 8.73 17.45
CA MET A 126 -2.31 8.59 17.97
C MET A 126 -1.31 9.51 17.24
N VAL A 127 -1.39 9.59 15.91
CA VAL A 127 -0.58 10.54 15.13
C VAL A 127 -0.86 11.98 15.55
N GLN A 128 -2.13 12.37 15.69
CA GLN A 128 -2.52 13.73 16.07
C GLN A 128 -2.06 14.15 17.47
N HIS A 129 -2.00 13.21 18.42
CA HIS A 129 -1.55 13.49 19.78
C HIS A 129 -0.03 13.53 19.92
N VAL A 130 0.70 12.81 19.06
CA VAL A 130 2.18 12.70 19.13
C VAL A 130 2.87 13.71 18.21
N LEU A 131 2.33 13.93 17.02
CA LEU A 131 2.96 14.75 15.98
C LEU A 131 2.08 15.95 15.62
N ILE A 132 2.72 17.11 15.55
CA ILE A 132 2.10 18.32 15.01
C ILE A 132 2.40 18.36 13.52
N LYS A 133 1.35 18.49 12.69
CA LYS A 133 1.49 18.64 11.25
C LYS A 133 2.15 20.00 10.92
N PRO A 134 3.29 20.01 10.21
CA PRO A 134 3.91 21.27 9.82
C PRO A 134 3.21 21.89 8.61
N GLU A 135 3.16 23.22 8.57
CA GLU A 135 2.57 24.01 7.48
C GLU A 135 3.52 24.10 6.27
N VAL A 136 3.74 22.97 5.58
CA VAL A 136 4.56 22.90 4.35
C VAL A 136 3.77 22.36 3.17
N LYS A 137 4.05 22.88 1.97
CA LYS A 137 3.43 22.43 0.72
C LYS A 137 3.71 20.94 0.49
N GLY A 138 2.68 20.20 0.07
CA GLY A 138 2.79 18.76 -0.18
C GLY A 138 2.51 17.85 1.04
N LEU A 139 2.04 18.41 2.16
CA LEU A 139 1.41 17.65 3.26
C LEU A 139 -0.10 17.86 3.33
N GLU A 140 -0.71 18.52 2.35
CA GLU A 140 -2.15 18.85 2.32
C GLU A 140 -3.02 17.59 2.43
N ASN A 141 -2.65 16.54 1.69
CA ASN A 141 -3.35 15.25 1.68
C ASN A 141 -3.13 14.39 2.92
N GLU A 142 -2.18 14.74 3.80
CA GLU A 142 -1.94 13.98 5.02
C GLU A 142 -3.02 14.30 6.06
N GLU A 143 -3.79 13.28 6.42
CA GLU A 143 -4.82 13.30 7.46
C GLU A 143 -4.20 13.37 8.87
N GLY A 144 -3.59 14.50 9.19
CA GLY A 144 -3.11 14.84 10.53
C GLY A 144 -3.64 16.20 10.91
N GLY A 145 -4.97 16.34 10.99
CA GLY A 145 -5.60 17.59 11.44
C GLY A 145 -5.12 17.98 12.84
N PRO A 146 -5.43 19.20 13.31
CA PRO A 146 -5.10 19.59 14.68
C PRO A 146 -5.60 18.55 15.69
N PRO A 147 -4.96 18.44 16.86
CA PRO A 147 -5.44 17.59 17.94
C PRO A 147 -6.94 17.83 18.18
N PRO A 148 -7.72 16.81 18.55
CA PRO A 148 -9.13 17.00 18.88
C PRO A 148 -9.28 18.08 19.97
N GLU A 149 -10.19 19.02 19.76
CA GLU A 149 -10.52 20.01 20.79
C GLU A 149 -11.22 19.33 21.97
N GLU A 150 -10.97 19.84 23.18
CA GLU A 150 -11.65 19.33 24.37
C GLU A 150 -13.17 19.55 24.25
N PRO A 151 -13.98 18.56 24.65
CA PRO A 151 -15.43 18.66 24.56
C PRO A 151 -15.96 19.77 25.49
N VAL A 152 -16.62 20.77 24.89
CA VAL A 152 -17.20 21.90 25.62
C VAL A 152 -18.39 21.45 26.47
N GLY A 153 -18.35 21.72 27.77
CA GLY A 153 -19.46 21.48 28.69
C GLY A 153 -19.39 20.17 29.51
N LEU A 154 -18.27 19.46 29.50
CA LEU A 154 -18.04 18.40 30.49
C LEU A 154 -17.64 18.98 31.85
N ASP A 155 -18.41 18.63 32.87
CA ASP A 155 -18.09 18.95 34.27
C ASP A 155 -17.34 17.78 34.91
N TYR A 156 -16.02 17.94 35.06
CA TYR A 156 -15.14 16.95 35.70
C TYR A 156 -15.21 16.99 37.24
N SER A 157 -16.04 17.85 37.84
CA SER A 157 -16.15 17.96 39.29
C SER A 157 -16.85 16.77 39.94
N LYS A 158 -17.61 15.99 39.18
CA LYS A 158 -18.28 14.78 39.68
C LYS A 158 -17.48 13.52 39.33
N PRO A 159 -17.28 12.59 40.29
CA PRO A 159 -16.58 11.35 40.03
C PRO A 159 -17.43 10.46 39.10
N TRP A 160 -17.02 10.36 37.83
CA TRP A 160 -17.64 9.49 36.83
C TRP A 160 -17.54 8.00 37.20
N HIS A 161 -16.65 7.66 38.13
CA HIS A 161 -16.35 6.28 38.51
C HIS A 161 -17.55 5.56 39.14
N GLU A 162 -18.30 6.24 40.01
CA GLU A 162 -19.46 5.65 40.70
C GLU A 162 -20.55 5.26 39.68
N THR A 163 -20.85 6.16 38.76
CA THR A 163 -21.83 5.93 37.68
C THR A 163 -21.36 4.85 36.70
N PHE A 164 -20.05 4.73 36.45
CA PHE A 164 -19.51 3.68 35.60
C PHE A 164 -19.63 2.29 36.23
N GLN A 165 -19.35 2.17 37.54
CA GLN A 165 -19.52 0.92 38.27
C GLN A 165 -20.99 0.46 38.30
N GLU A 166 -21.94 1.39 38.41
CA GLU A 166 -23.37 1.08 38.41
C GLU A 166 -23.89 0.54 37.05
N ASN A 167 -23.25 0.92 35.95
CA ASN A 167 -23.69 0.59 34.58
C ASN A 167 -22.93 -0.60 33.95
N GLN A 168 -22.09 -1.30 34.73
CA GLN A 168 -21.28 -2.42 34.25
C GLN A 168 -22.06 -3.75 34.29
#